data_AF-A0A922LUP9-F1
#
_entry.id   AF-A0A922LUP9-F1
#
_cell.length_a   1.000
_cell.length_b   1.000
_cell.length_c   1.000
_cell.angle_alpha   90.00
_cell.angle_beta   90.00
_cell.angle_gamma   90.00
#
_symmetry.space_group_name_H-M   'P 1'
#
loop_
_entity.id
_entity.type
_entity.pdbx_description
1 polymer ?
#
loop_
_entity_poly.entity_id
_entity_poly.type
_entity_poly.pdbx_seq_one_letter_code
_entity_poly.pdbx_strand_id
1 'polypeptide(L)'
;MYNLHYSVKPCQNKPLQYKFDKRYQDVHLKALAKMKSTVDTTAPKTFQIIHLNSKKDRIEKENFKRITEENNRLLKRMHEIQKHGIMGNENDQYIEKSLNEEQRLKEVKRVTQENKEILKRLKNSKNLYNRENWEHDWANTLKYMTNISKFTMYHQKSVSKKKGQLSEDGKLREKNNE
;
A
#
# COMPACT_ATOMS: atom_id res chain seq x y z
N MET A 1 46.49 3.02 -28.09
CA MET A 1 47.86 2.55 -27.77
C MET A 1 47.93 1.07 -28.04
N TYR A 2 48.80 0.62 -28.95
CA TYR A 2 48.96 -0.81 -29.23
C TYR A 2 49.84 -1.42 -28.14
N ASN A 3 49.24 -2.21 -27.24
CA ASN A 3 50.00 -2.95 -26.23
C ASN A 3 50.82 -4.04 -26.93
N LEU A 4 52.10 -3.75 -27.18
CA LEU A 4 53.05 -4.71 -27.69
C LEU A 4 53.38 -5.70 -26.57
N HIS A 5 53.16 -6.99 -26.82
CA HIS A 5 53.43 -8.04 -25.85
C HIS A 5 54.92 -8.05 -25.44
N TYR A 6 55.17 -7.85 -24.14
CA TYR A 6 56.51 -7.87 -23.56
C TYR A 6 56.90 -9.30 -23.18
N SER A 7 57.94 -9.85 -23.82
CA SER A 7 58.51 -11.15 -23.48
C SER A 7 59.93 -10.98 -22.95
N VAL A 8 60.23 -11.66 -21.84
CA VAL A 8 61.52 -11.57 -21.13
C VAL A 8 62.64 -12.28 -21.90
N LYS A 9 62.29 -13.28 -22.72
CA LYS A 9 63.25 -14.02 -23.55
C LYS A 9 63.29 -13.43 -24.96
N PRO A 10 64.45 -13.38 -25.62
CA PRO A 10 64.53 -12.92 -27.00
C PRO A 10 63.68 -13.83 -27.89
N CYS A 11 62.76 -13.23 -28.65
CA CYS A 11 61.89 -13.96 -29.57
C CYS A 11 61.90 -13.30 -30.96
N GLN A 12 62.00 -14.14 -31.99
CA GLN A 12 61.99 -13.69 -33.39
C GLN A 12 60.57 -13.28 -33.84
N ASN A 13 59.54 -13.98 -33.35
CA ASN A 13 58.12 -13.73 -33.68
C ASN A 13 57.31 -13.38 -32.43
N LYS A 14 56.98 -12.08 -32.27
CA LYS A 14 56.26 -11.53 -31.11
C LYS A 14 54.82 -12.04 -30.97
N PRO A 15 53.98 -12.08 -32.02
CA PRO A 15 52.62 -12.65 -31.93
C PRO A 15 52.60 -14.11 -31.51
N LEU A 16 53.55 -14.91 -31.99
CA LEU A 16 53.62 -16.32 -31.65
C LEU A 16 54.06 -16.51 -30.20
N GLN A 17 55.03 -15.73 -29.73
CA GLN A 17 55.46 -15.73 -28.33
C GLN A 17 54.31 -15.37 -27.38
N TYR A 18 53.49 -14.37 -27.73
CA TYR A 18 52.30 -14.04 -26.95
C TYR A 18 51.35 -15.21 -26.77
N LYS A 19 51.09 -15.97 -27.84
CA LYS A 19 50.20 -17.15 -27.76
C LYS A 19 50.76 -18.23 -26.83
N PHE A 20 52.08 -18.43 -26.83
CA PHE A 20 52.72 -19.37 -25.93
C PHE A 20 52.68 -18.92 -24.47
N ASP A 21 53.04 -17.65 -24.21
CA ASP A 21 53.06 -17.09 -22.86
C ASP A 21 51.65 -17.08 -22.26
N LYS A 22 50.63 -16.72 -23.07
CA LYS A 22 49.23 -16.79 -22.68
C LYS A 22 48.80 -18.22 -22.34
N ARG A 23 49.18 -19.22 -23.15
CA ARG A 23 48.88 -20.63 -22.84
C ARG A 23 49.53 -21.08 -21.54
N TYR A 24 50.78 -20.70 -21.29
CA TYR A 24 51.48 -21.00 -20.05
C TYR A 24 50.79 -20.37 -18.84
N GLN A 25 50.39 -19.10 -18.95
CA GLN A 25 49.62 -18.41 -17.92
C GLN A 25 48.27 -19.09 -17.67
N ASP A 26 47.53 -19.44 -18.71
CA ASP A 26 46.24 -20.12 -18.59
C ASP A 26 46.38 -21.49 -17.90
N VAL A 27 47.44 -22.25 -18.22
CA VAL A 27 47.74 -23.54 -17.56
C VAL A 27 48.10 -23.32 -16.09
N HIS A 28 48.93 -22.32 -15.78
CA HIS A 28 49.32 -21.99 -14.42
C HIS A 28 48.13 -21.58 -13.56
N LEU A 29 47.28 -20.69 -14.07
CA LEU A 29 46.06 -20.25 -13.37
C LEU A 29 45.10 -21.42 -13.13
N LYS A 30 44.96 -22.34 -14.10
CA LYS A 30 44.18 -23.57 -13.91
C LYS A 30 44.78 -24.49 -12.83
N ALA A 31 46.10 -24.56 -12.72
CA ALA A 31 46.76 -25.32 -11.68
C ALA A 31 46.54 -24.70 -10.30
N LEU A 32 46.66 -23.36 -10.18
CA LEU A 32 46.37 -22.63 -8.95
C LEU A 32 44.92 -22.81 -8.49
N ALA A 33 43.95 -22.73 -9.42
CA ALA A 33 42.54 -22.92 -9.10
C ALA A 33 42.21 -24.35 -8.61
N LYS A 34 43.00 -25.35 -9.03
CA LYS A 34 42.84 -26.76 -8.62
C LYS A 34 43.68 -27.14 -7.40
N MET A 35 44.60 -26.27 -6.98
CA MET A 35 45.47 -26.54 -5.85
C MET A 35 44.63 -26.58 -4.58
N LYS A 36 44.75 -27.67 -3.80
CA LYS A 36 44.10 -27.80 -2.50
C LYS A 36 44.82 -26.92 -1.48
N SER A 37 44.09 -26.25 -0.59
CA SER A 37 44.69 -25.53 0.52
C SER A 37 45.41 -26.53 1.45
N THR A 38 46.61 -26.17 1.91
CA THR A 38 47.39 -26.98 2.86
C THR A 38 46.76 -27.00 4.25
N VAL A 39 46.01 -25.95 4.59
CA VAL A 39 45.31 -25.81 5.86
C VAL A 39 43.81 -25.89 5.61
N ASP A 40 43.13 -26.68 6.43
CA ASP A 40 41.68 -26.71 6.49
C ASP A 40 41.17 -25.44 7.18
N THR A 41 40.50 -24.58 6.42
CA THR A 41 39.86 -23.35 6.93
C THR A 41 38.35 -23.51 7.10
N THR A 42 37.83 -24.74 7.00
CA THR A 42 36.39 -24.99 7.18
C THR A 42 36.01 -24.89 8.66
N ALA A 43 34.79 -24.41 8.91
CA ALA A 43 34.28 -24.34 10.28
C ALA A 43 34.16 -25.77 10.86
N PRO A 44 34.57 -25.99 12.12
CA PRO A 44 34.44 -27.30 12.75
C PRO A 44 32.98 -27.75 12.74
N LYS A 45 32.74 -29.04 12.55
CA LYS A 45 31.39 -29.63 12.56
C LYS A 45 30.78 -29.44 13.95
N THR A 46 29.92 -28.43 14.10
CA THR A 46 29.12 -28.25 15.31
C THR A 46 28.09 -29.38 15.40
N PHE A 47 28.08 -30.12 16.50
CA PHE A 47 27.08 -31.17 16.72
C PHE A 47 25.69 -30.54 16.87
N GLN A 48 24.72 -31.00 16.07
CA GLN A 48 23.32 -30.55 16.10
C GLN A 48 22.70 -30.64 17.50
N ILE A 49 23.21 -31.56 18.34
CA ILE A 49 22.81 -31.77 19.74
C ILE A 49 22.90 -30.49 20.57
N ILE A 50 23.83 -29.58 20.26
CA ILE A 50 24.00 -28.30 20.98
C ILE A 50 22.81 -27.35 20.74
N HIS A 51 22.07 -27.53 19.64
CA HIS A 51 20.90 -26.71 19.28
C HIS A 51 19.56 -27.36 19.70
N LEU A 52 19.57 -28.62 20.12
CA LEU A 52 18.39 -29.38 20.52
C LEU A 52 18.21 -29.34 22.04
N ASN A 53 17.66 -28.23 22.55
CA ASN A 53 17.33 -28.08 23.96
C ASN A 53 16.01 -28.79 24.31
N SER A 54 15.98 -30.13 24.23
CA SER A 54 14.77 -30.94 24.42
C SER A 54 14.02 -30.67 25.74
N LYS A 55 14.73 -30.27 26.80
CA LYS A 55 14.12 -29.87 28.08
C LYS A 55 13.33 -28.57 27.96
N LYS A 56 13.89 -27.58 27.25
CA LYS A 56 13.25 -26.28 27.01
C LYS A 56 11.99 -26.48 26.16
N ASP A 57 12.10 -27.23 25.06
CA ASP A 57 10.97 -27.51 24.17
C ASP A 57 9.84 -28.26 24.90
N ARG A 58 10.20 -29.17 25.80
CA ARG A 58 9.21 -29.88 26.64
C ARG A 58 8.47 -28.92 27.56
N ILE A 59 9.18 -28.02 28.24
CA ILE A 59 8.58 -27.04 29.16
C ILE A 59 7.69 -26.07 28.39
N GLU A 60 8.14 -25.58 27.23
CA GLU A 60 7.34 -24.70 26.38
C GLU A 60 6.04 -25.40 25.95
N LYS A 61 6.10 -26.65 25.48
CA LYS A 61 4.92 -27.43 25.12
C LYS A 61 3.95 -27.63 26.30
N GLU A 62 4.48 -27.89 27.50
CA GLU A 62 3.67 -28.04 28.71
C GLU A 62 2.97 -26.72 29.09
N ASN A 63 3.69 -25.61 29.04
CA ASN A 63 3.14 -24.28 29.28
C ASN A 63 2.07 -23.91 28.25
N PHE A 64 2.33 -24.15 26.97
CA PHE A 64 1.35 -23.93 25.90
C PHE A 64 0.09 -24.75 26.14
N LYS A 65 0.23 -26.04 26.48
CA LYS A 65 -0.91 -26.90 26.80
C LYS A 65 -1.73 -26.34 27.96
N ARG A 66 -1.09 -25.96 29.07
CA ARG A 66 -1.75 -25.36 30.24
C ARG A 66 -2.53 -24.10 29.86
N ILE A 67 -1.89 -23.17 29.14
CA ILE A 67 -2.52 -21.92 28.70
C ILE A 67 -3.73 -22.22 27.80
N THR A 68 -3.61 -23.16 26.86
CA THR A 68 -4.73 -23.50 25.97
C THR A 68 -5.90 -24.12 26.71
N GLU A 69 -5.64 -24.97 27.71
CA GLU A 69 -6.68 -25.57 28.56
C GLU A 69 -7.40 -24.50 29.40
N GLU A 70 -6.65 -23.57 30.00
CA GLU A 70 -7.23 -22.45 30.77
C GLU A 70 -8.04 -21.50 29.89
N ASN A 71 -7.54 -21.16 28.70
CA ASN A 71 -8.26 -20.33 27.73
C ASN A 71 -9.56 -21.00 27.29
N ASN A 72 -9.54 -22.30 27.00
CA ASN A 72 -10.75 -23.05 26.65
C ASN A 72 -11.75 -23.09 27.81
N ARG A 73 -11.27 -23.26 29.05
CA ARG A 73 -12.10 -23.20 30.25
C ARG A 73 -12.74 -21.83 30.44
N LEU A 74 -11.98 -20.75 30.21
CA LEU A 74 -12.48 -19.38 30.29
C LEU A 74 -13.54 -19.12 29.21
N LEU A 75 -13.26 -19.48 27.96
CA LEU A 75 -14.20 -19.33 26.84
C LEU A 75 -15.50 -20.09 27.10
N LYS A 76 -15.42 -21.31 27.63
CA LYS A 76 -16.59 -22.08 28.03
C LYS A 76 -17.42 -21.33 29.08
N ARG A 77 -16.78 -20.78 30.12
CA ARG A 77 -17.47 -19.97 31.15
C ARG A 77 -18.07 -18.68 30.59
N MET A 78 -17.36 -17.98 29.72
CA MET A 78 -17.87 -16.78 29.04
C MET A 78 -19.09 -17.12 28.19
N HIS A 79 -19.04 -18.24 27.47
CA HIS A 79 -20.17 -18.73 26.69
C HIS A 79 -21.35 -19.13 27.58
N GLU A 80 -21.10 -19.77 28.72
CA GLU A 80 -22.14 -20.09 29.70
C GLU A 80 -22.78 -18.79 30.23
N ILE A 81 -21.99 -17.79 30.63
CA ILE A 81 -22.50 -16.47 31.07
C ILE A 81 -23.32 -15.80 29.97
N GLN A 82 -22.81 -15.79 28.74
CA GLN A 82 -23.51 -15.20 27.59
C GLN A 82 -24.82 -15.94 27.29
N LYS A 83 -24.83 -17.28 27.34
CA LYS A 83 -25.99 -18.11 27.04
C LYS A 83 -27.09 -17.94 28.09
N HIS A 84 -26.72 -17.88 29.37
CA HIS A 84 -27.69 -17.76 30.44
C HIS A 84 -28.11 -16.29 30.64
N GLY A 85 -27.39 -15.33 30.07
CA GLY A 85 -27.60 -13.91 30.34
C GLY A 85 -27.41 -13.63 31.83
N ILE A 86 -27.63 -12.40 32.26
CA ILE A 86 -27.73 -12.07 33.69
C ILE A 86 -29.07 -12.64 34.18
N MET A 87 -29.14 -13.96 34.38
CA MET A 87 -30.28 -14.65 34.95
C MET A 87 -30.27 -14.39 36.45
N GLY A 88 -30.66 -13.17 36.85
CA GLY A 88 -30.66 -12.80 38.25
C GLY A 88 -30.62 -11.31 38.55
N ASN A 89 -31.41 -10.51 37.85
CA ASN A 89 -31.95 -9.29 38.44
C ASN A 89 -33.29 -8.99 37.77
N GLU A 90 -34.35 -9.56 38.33
CA GLU A 90 -35.74 -9.21 38.03
C GLU A 90 -36.07 -7.73 38.37
N ASN A 91 -35.08 -7.00 38.90
CA ASN A 91 -35.11 -5.58 39.27
C ASN A 91 -34.12 -4.68 38.50
N ASP A 92 -33.35 -5.16 37.52
CA ASP A 92 -32.39 -4.31 36.76
C ASP A 92 -33.01 -3.50 35.61
N GLN A 93 -34.35 -3.47 35.51
CA GLN A 93 -35.03 -2.51 34.65
C GLN A 93 -35.28 -1.17 35.35
N TYR A 94 -34.43 -0.74 36.28
CA TYR A 94 -34.37 0.68 36.62
C TYR A 94 -33.66 1.42 35.48
N ILE A 95 -34.42 1.71 34.42
CA ILE A 95 -34.00 2.67 33.40
C ILE A 95 -33.95 4.01 34.13
N GLU A 96 -32.74 4.51 34.40
CA GLU A 96 -32.55 5.85 34.94
C GLU A 96 -33.17 6.87 33.98
N LYS A 97 -34.43 7.24 34.25
CA LYS A 97 -35.12 8.29 33.53
C LYS A 97 -34.45 9.59 33.92
N SER A 98 -33.68 10.15 33.01
CA SER A 98 -33.18 11.52 33.18
C SER A 98 -34.40 12.44 33.27
N LEU A 99 -34.45 13.30 34.29
CA LEU A 99 -35.55 14.26 34.50
C LEU A 99 -35.85 15.11 33.25
N ASN A 100 -34.85 15.28 32.37
CA ASN A 100 -34.92 16.10 31.15
C ASN A 100 -35.03 15.27 29.85
N GLU A 101 -35.26 13.96 29.93
CA GLU A 101 -35.32 13.09 28.75
C GLU A 101 -36.41 13.51 27.77
N GLU A 102 -37.61 13.82 28.26
CA GLU A 102 -38.70 14.27 27.40
C GLU A 102 -38.41 15.59 26.70
N GLN A 103 -37.78 16.54 27.40
CA GLN A 103 -37.38 17.83 26.83
C GLN A 103 -36.32 17.63 25.74
N ARG A 104 -35.32 16.78 26.01
CA ARG A 104 -34.28 16.41 25.04
C ARG A 104 -34.89 15.73 23.81
N LEU A 105 -35.84 14.82 23.99
CA LEU A 105 -36.53 14.15 22.88
C LEU A 105 -37.37 15.12 22.05
N LYS A 106 -38.06 16.08 22.68
CA LYS A 106 -38.79 17.15 21.98
C LYS A 106 -37.84 18.02 21.16
N GLU A 107 -36.70 18.39 21.73
CA GLU A 107 -35.69 19.19 21.05
C GLU A 107 -35.05 18.44 19.87
N VAL A 108 -34.71 17.17 20.05
CA VAL A 108 -34.21 16.32 18.95
C VAL A 108 -35.24 16.22 17.83
N LYS A 109 -36.53 16.05 18.15
CA LYS A 109 -37.61 16.04 17.14
C LYS A 109 -37.70 17.39 16.41
N ARG A 110 -37.62 18.51 17.13
CA ARG A 110 -37.64 19.86 16.55
C ARG A 110 -36.47 20.06 15.58
N VAL A 111 -35.24 19.84 16.04
CA VAL A 111 -34.02 19.99 15.23
C VAL A 111 -34.05 19.06 14.01
N THR A 112 -34.50 17.81 14.19
CA THR A 112 -34.60 16.86 13.07
C THR A 112 -35.62 17.33 12.01
N GLN A 113 -36.73 17.90 12.44
CA GLN A 113 -37.74 18.43 11.52
C GLN A 113 -37.23 19.67 10.78
N GLU A 114 -36.57 20.59 11.48
CA GLU A 114 -35.95 21.78 10.87
C GLU A 114 -34.87 21.39 9.86
N ASN A 115 -34.02 20.42 10.19
CA ASN A 115 -33.01 19.88 9.27
C ASN A 115 -33.64 19.25 8.02
N LYS A 116 -34.77 18.55 8.15
CA LYS A 116 -35.50 18.00 7.00
C LYS A 116 -36.04 19.11 6.09
N GLU A 117 -36.56 20.19 6.65
CA GLU A 117 -37.05 21.33 5.88
C GLU A 117 -35.91 22.09 5.19
N ILE A 118 -34.76 22.27 5.87
CA ILE A 118 -33.55 22.83 5.26
C ILE A 118 -33.08 21.95 4.08
N LEU A 119 -33.02 20.64 4.27
CA LEU A 119 -32.64 19.70 3.21
C LEU A 119 -33.60 19.75 2.02
N LYS A 120 -34.91 19.85 2.25
CA LYS A 120 -35.89 20.05 1.17
C LYS A 120 -35.62 21.35 0.41
N ARG A 121 -35.36 22.45 1.13
CA ARG A 121 -35.03 23.75 0.51
C ARG A 121 -33.76 23.66 -0.31
N LEU A 122 -32.70 23.06 0.22
CA LEU A 122 -31.43 22.89 -0.51
C LEU A 122 -31.61 22.04 -1.77
N LYS A 123 -32.38 20.95 -1.70
CA LYS A 123 -32.66 20.09 -2.85
C LYS A 123 -33.52 20.77 -3.91
N ASN A 124 -34.53 21.54 -3.48
CA ASN A 124 -35.45 22.24 -4.38
C ASN A 124 -34.92 23.59 -4.86
N SER A 125 -33.89 24.12 -4.20
CA SER A 125 -33.22 25.36 -4.60
C SER A 125 -32.60 25.14 -5.97
N LYS A 126 -33.04 25.92 -6.95
CA LYS A 126 -32.42 25.94 -8.27
C LYS A 126 -31.01 26.52 -8.10
N ASN A 127 -30.02 25.86 -8.70
CA ASN A 127 -28.68 26.44 -8.81
C ASN A 127 -28.79 27.76 -9.57
N LEU A 128 -28.46 28.90 -8.94
CA LEU A 128 -28.42 30.20 -9.60
C LEU A 128 -27.34 30.24 -10.71
N TYR A 129 -26.37 29.32 -10.61
CA TYR A 129 -25.28 29.15 -11.55
C TYR A 129 -25.73 28.31 -12.76
N ASN A 130 -26.19 28.98 -13.81
CA ASN A 130 -26.28 28.36 -15.14
C ASN A 130 -24.95 28.52 -15.86
N ARG A 131 -24.13 27.46 -15.85
CA ARG A 131 -22.82 27.42 -16.53
C ARG A 131 -22.93 27.79 -18.01
N GLU A 132 -23.99 27.35 -18.68
CA GLU A 132 -24.19 27.59 -20.11
C GLU A 132 -24.41 29.08 -20.40
N ASN A 133 -25.23 29.75 -19.57
CA ASN A 133 -25.43 31.19 -19.67
C ASN A 133 -24.12 31.95 -19.39
N TRP A 134 -23.33 31.50 -18.43
CA TRP A 134 -22.04 32.12 -18.10
C TRP A 134 -21.01 31.97 -19.22
N GLU A 135 -20.93 30.80 -19.84
CA GLU A 135 -20.06 30.57 -20.99
C GLU A 135 -20.50 31.43 -22.19
N HIS A 136 -21.81 31.58 -22.40
CA HIS A 136 -22.36 32.46 -23.42
C HIS A 136 -22.06 33.95 -23.16
N ASP A 137 -22.32 34.44 -21.94
CA ASP A 137 -22.04 35.82 -21.53
C ASP A 137 -20.54 36.12 -21.60
N TRP A 138 -19.68 35.16 -21.23
CA TRP A 138 -18.24 35.27 -21.37
C TRP A 138 -17.81 35.36 -22.83
N ALA A 139 -18.37 34.52 -23.71
CA ALA A 139 -18.09 34.58 -25.14
C ALA A 139 -18.52 35.92 -25.76
N ASN A 140 -19.69 36.45 -25.36
CA ASN A 140 -20.17 37.76 -25.78
C ASN A 140 -19.25 38.88 -25.28
N THR A 141 -18.82 38.81 -24.02
CA THR A 141 -17.85 39.75 -23.44
C THR A 141 -16.54 39.72 -24.21
N LEU A 142 -16.04 38.53 -24.55
CA LEU A 142 -14.82 38.35 -25.34
C LEU A 142 -14.94 38.98 -26.73
N LYS A 143 -16.11 38.85 -27.37
CA LYS A 143 -16.42 39.50 -28.64
C LYS A 143 -16.40 41.02 -28.51
N TYR A 144 -17.07 41.58 -27.51
CA TYR A 144 -17.06 43.03 -27.26
C TYR A 144 -15.64 43.55 -26.96
N MET A 145 -14.87 42.84 -26.13
CA MET A 145 -13.47 43.19 -25.85
C MET A 145 -12.61 43.19 -27.12
N THR A 146 -12.79 42.18 -27.98
CA THR A 146 -12.07 42.11 -29.26
C THR A 146 -12.44 43.27 -30.18
N ASN A 147 -13.73 43.63 -30.23
CA ASN A 147 -14.24 44.72 -31.07
C ASN A 147 -13.79 46.11 -30.58
N ILE A 148 -13.68 46.31 -29.26
CA ILE A 148 -13.30 47.60 -28.66
C ILE A 148 -11.77 47.75 -28.55
N SER A 149 -11.02 46.65 -28.58
CA SER A 149 -9.56 46.70 -28.48
C SER A 149 -8.92 47.32 -29.71
N LYS A 150 -8.10 48.35 -29.49
CA LYS A 150 -7.25 48.99 -30.52
C LYS A 150 -6.20 48.04 -31.12
N PHE A 151 -5.87 46.95 -30.42
CA PHE A 151 -4.88 45.96 -30.80
C PHE A 151 -5.49 44.56 -30.82
N THR A 152 -5.14 43.72 -31.80
CA THR A 152 -5.67 42.35 -31.89
C THR A 152 -5.31 41.58 -30.62
N MET A 153 -6.31 41.23 -29.81
CA MET A 153 -6.07 40.38 -28.64
C MET A 153 -5.77 38.96 -29.14
N TYR A 154 -4.53 38.52 -28.98
CA TYR A 154 -4.15 37.12 -29.19
C TYR A 154 -4.79 36.28 -28.08
N HIS A 155 -6.05 35.86 -28.29
CA HIS A 155 -6.68 34.90 -27.41
C HIS A 155 -5.91 33.58 -27.51
N GLN A 156 -5.08 33.30 -26.51
CA GLN A 156 -4.36 32.04 -26.41
C GLN A 156 -5.40 30.92 -26.44
N LYS A 157 -5.38 30.11 -27.52
CA LYS A 157 -6.04 28.81 -27.57
C LYS A 157 -5.33 27.85 -26.60
N SER A 158 -5.55 28.03 -25.31
CA SER A 158 -5.25 27.09 -24.25
C SER A 158 -6.45 27.17 -23.31
N VAL A 159 -7.42 26.27 -23.36
CA VAL A 159 -7.33 24.85 -23.00
C VAL A 159 -8.58 24.15 -23.55
N SER A 160 -8.47 23.34 -24.60
CA SER A 160 -9.55 22.43 -25.04
C SER A 160 -9.05 21.02 -25.40
N LYS A 161 -7.80 20.70 -25.07
CA LYS A 161 -7.23 19.36 -25.29
C LYS A 161 -6.92 18.71 -23.94
N LYS A 162 -7.97 18.25 -23.26
CA LYS A 162 -7.98 17.18 -22.22
C LYS A 162 -9.36 17.14 -21.53
N LYS A 163 -10.38 16.62 -22.21
CA LYS A 163 -11.60 16.09 -21.58
C LYS A 163 -12.33 15.03 -22.44
N GLY A 164 -11.58 14.34 -23.29
CA GLY A 164 -12.08 13.23 -24.13
C GLY A 164 -11.34 11.91 -23.93
N GLN A 165 -10.54 11.76 -22.88
CA GLN A 165 -9.75 10.52 -22.62
C GLN A 165 -9.96 9.92 -21.21
N LEU A 166 -10.91 10.43 -20.41
CA LEU A 166 -11.19 9.89 -19.07
C LEU A 166 -12.55 9.16 -18.97
N SER A 167 -13.26 8.98 -20.08
CA SER A 167 -14.60 8.39 -20.12
C SER A 167 -14.68 7.01 -20.80
N GLU A 168 -13.59 6.49 -21.40
CA GLU A 168 -13.59 5.14 -21.97
C GLU A 168 -13.09 4.06 -20.99
N ASP A 169 -12.13 4.38 -20.10
CA ASP A 169 -11.60 3.40 -19.14
C ASP A 169 -12.56 3.07 -17.97
N GLY A 170 -13.58 3.90 -17.74
CA GLY A 170 -14.61 3.65 -16.72
C GLY A 170 -15.71 2.67 -17.16
N LYS A 171 -15.91 2.49 -18.47
CA LYS A 171 -17.00 1.65 -19.02
C LYS A 171 -16.65 0.17 -19.14
N LEU A 172 -15.35 -0.18 -19.05
CA LEU A 172 -14.86 -1.56 -19.06
C LEU A 172 -14.83 -2.22 -17.68
N ARG A 173 -15.04 -1.47 -16.59
CA ARG A 173 -15.03 -2.02 -15.21
C ARG A 173 -16.40 -2.43 -14.68
N GLU A 174 -17.50 -1.96 -15.27
CA GLU A 174 -18.86 -2.34 -14.85
C GLU A 174 -19.42 -3.55 -15.61
N LYS A 175 -18.85 -3.92 -16.76
CA LYS A 175 -19.28 -5.10 -17.54
C LYS A 175 -18.69 -6.44 -17.07
N ASN A 176 -17.80 -6.44 -16.08
CA ASN A 176 -17.13 -7.66 -15.59
C ASN A 176 -17.59 -8.08 -14.18
N ASN A 177 -18.67 -7.48 -13.65
CA ASN A 177 -19.27 -7.81 -12.35
C ASN A 177 -20.80 -7.96 -12.45
N GLU A 178 -21.26 -8.68 -13.46
CA GLU A 178 -22.59 -9.32 -13.48
C GLU A 178 -22.42 -10.82 -13.75
#